data_AF-A0A1V6C9S0-F1
#
_entry.id   AF-A0A1V6C9S0-F1
#
_cell.length_a   1.000
_cell.length_b   1.000
_cell.length_c   1.000
_cell.angle_alpha   90.00
_cell.angle_beta   90.00
_cell.angle_gamma   90.00
#
_symmetry.space_group_name_H-M   'P 1'
#
loop_
_entity.id
_entity.type
_entity.pdbx_description
1 polymer ?
#
loop_
_entity_poly.entity_id
_entity_poly.type
_entity_poly.pdbx_seq_one_letter_code
_entity_poly.pdbx_strand_id
1 'polypeptide(L)'
;MSFKAAKCPNCAGDLQVPEDRDSVKCMYCGSDIIVREAIKAAAASVNIENLFSLAKSAFDAGNFQEACDYYTRILEADVNNYEAWLGKGLSAGWLSSIQNYRIPEATQGLLKAIECSPEDKKEEINARGLGLILNLITTYYSHLKSYAENAISQIEQPLTHPQYKVDVINEVGDNYYKRLRDIVSELDVLSVVSLGDGKQEIGKLIISLCQEGINYSKLKPMENEISYFKQFINDHVTEIKKANPSYEYKEVKPDSNCFIATATMGNANHPIVVLLREFRDSWLLERKHGRMFIKFYYKHGPYLAMIINKYQYLQRISYQVIIRPSAYLAKLLLRK
;
A
#
# COMPACT_ATOMS: atom_id res chain seq x y z
N MET A 1 33.29 -38.63 24.08
CA MET A 1 33.81 -37.27 24.32
C MET A 1 33.01 -36.32 23.46
N SER A 2 32.36 -35.32 24.07
CA SER A 2 31.61 -34.27 23.36
C SER A 2 32.57 -33.14 23.02
N PHE A 3 32.49 -32.61 21.80
CA PHE A 3 33.31 -31.48 21.35
C PHE A 3 32.42 -30.28 21.09
N LYS A 4 32.91 -29.09 21.43
CA LYS A 4 32.25 -27.81 21.15
C LYS A 4 33.12 -26.94 20.26
N ALA A 5 32.45 -26.14 19.43
CA ALA A 5 33.10 -25.06 18.69
C ALA A 5 33.67 -24.01 19.67
N ALA A 6 34.87 -23.54 19.38
CA ALA A 6 35.62 -22.59 20.19
C ALA A 6 36.49 -21.69 19.30
N LYS A 7 36.88 -20.52 19.79
CA LYS A 7 37.88 -19.66 19.14
C LYS A 7 39.07 -19.48 20.06
N CYS A 8 40.27 -19.51 19.48
CA CYS A 8 41.47 -19.19 20.22
C CYS A 8 41.45 -17.71 20.66
N PRO A 9 41.56 -17.38 21.95
CA PRO A 9 41.59 -15.99 22.40
C PRO A 9 42.82 -15.22 21.92
N ASN A 10 43.92 -15.93 21.58
CA ASN A 10 45.19 -15.32 21.22
C ASN A 10 45.33 -15.06 19.71
N CYS A 11 44.86 -15.98 18.85
CA CYS A 11 44.97 -15.85 17.39
C CYS A 11 43.64 -15.86 16.63
N ALA A 12 42.51 -15.93 17.34
CA ALA A 12 41.15 -15.99 16.79
C ALA A 12 40.85 -17.21 15.88
N GLY A 13 41.75 -18.18 15.76
CA GLY A 13 41.55 -19.39 14.95
C GLY A 13 40.39 -20.26 15.46
N ASP A 14 39.62 -20.83 14.53
CA ASP A 14 38.47 -21.69 14.82
C ASP A 14 38.90 -23.09 15.26
N LEU A 15 38.44 -23.53 16.42
CA LEU A 15 38.83 -24.75 17.11
C LEU A 15 37.60 -25.60 17.45
N GLN A 16 37.84 -26.90 17.60
CA GLN A 16 36.93 -27.78 18.33
C GLN A 16 37.64 -28.28 19.59
N VAL A 17 37.01 -28.08 20.74
CA VAL A 17 37.60 -28.39 22.04
C VAL A 17 36.73 -29.40 22.79
N PRO A 18 37.35 -30.40 23.45
CA PRO A 18 36.63 -31.39 24.26
C PRO A 18 36.11 -30.74 25.55
N GLU A 19 34.86 -31.03 25.93
CA GLU A 19 34.21 -30.44 27.11
C GLU A 19 34.79 -30.93 28.44
N ASP A 20 35.43 -32.10 28.44
CA ASP A 20 35.98 -32.78 29.63
C ASP A 20 37.38 -32.29 30.01
N ARG A 21 37.92 -31.27 29.32
CA ARG A 21 39.24 -30.70 29.61
C ARG A 21 39.15 -29.23 29.99
N ASP A 22 40.01 -28.81 30.92
CA ASP A 22 40.10 -27.41 31.33
C ASP A 22 41.01 -26.58 30.41
N SER A 23 42.01 -27.20 29.77
CA SER A 23 42.90 -26.53 28.81
C SER A 23 43.28 -27.42 27.61
N VAL A 24 43.58 -26.76 26.49
CA VAL A 24 44.06 -27.37 25.24
C VAL A 24 45.08 -26.48 24.55
N LYS A 25 45.94 -27.05 23.71
CA LYS A 25 46.90 -26.28 22.93
C LYS A 25 46.31 -25.86 21.58
N CYS A 26 46.45 -24.59 21.23
CA CYS A 26 46.02 -24.08 19.92
C CYS A 26 46.80 -24.77 18.79
N MET A 27 46.12 -25.33 17.80
CA MET A 27 46.80 -25.91 16.64
C MET A 27 47.40 -24.86 15.68
N TYR A 28 46.94 -23.60 15.74
CA TYR A 28 47.39 -22.53 14.84
C TYR A 28 48.57 -21.74 15.40
N CYS A 29 48.48 -21.25 16.64
CA CYS A 29 49.52 -20.40 17.25
C CYS A 29 50.30 -21.08 18.36
N GLY A 30 49.94 -22.31 18.74
CA GLY A 30 50.64 -23.07 19.78
C GLY A 30 50.44 -22.58 21.22
N SER A 31 49.63 -21.55 21.46
CA SER A 31 49.35 -21.08 22.83
C SER A 31 48.47 -22.08 23.59
N ASP A 32 48.67 -22.18 24.90
CA ASP A 32 47.75 -22.90 25.78
C ASP A 32 46.46 -22.07 25.96
N ILE A 33 45.31 -22.72 25.78
CA ILE A 33 44.00 -22.10 25.79
C ILE A 33 43.16 -22.73 26.89
N ILE A 34 42.50 -21.89 27.69
CA ILE A 34 41.48 -22.32 28.64
C ILE A 34 40.19 -22.65 27.86
N VAL A 35 39.73 -23.91 27.94
CA VAL A 35 38.61 -24.42 27.13
C VAL A 35 37.34 -23.60 27.35
N ARG A 36 37.03 -23.24 28.60
CA ARG A 36 35.84 -22.43 28.93
C ARG A 36 35.90 -21.02 28.31
N GLU A 37 37.09 -20.41 28.26
CA GLU A 37 37.29 -19.10 27.64
C GLU A 37 37.25 -19.18 26.12
N ALA A 38 37.77 -20.26 25.53
CA ALA A 38 37.74 -20.48 24.09
C ALA A 38 36.31 -20.69 23.56
N ILE A 39 35.50 -21.46 24.30
CA ILE A 39 34.08 -21.66 24.01
C ILE A 39 33.34 -20.33 24.16
N LYS A 40 33.62 -19.55 25.21
CA LYS A 40 33.09 -18.19 25.37
C LYS A 40 33.54 -17.26 24.25
N ALA A 41 34.77 -17.35 23.74
CA ALA A 41 35.28 -16.52 22.66
C ALA A 41 34.65 -16.86 21.30
N ALA A 42 34.29 -18.14 21.07
CA ALA A 42 33.44 -18.52 19.94
C ALA A 42 32.01 -17.99 20.09
N ALA A 43 31.45 -18.03 21.30
CA ALA A 43 30.14 -17.43 21.59
C ALA A 43 30.17 -15.89 21.51
N ALA A 44 31.31 -15.25 21.81
CA ALA A 44 31.55 -13.81 21.71
C ALA A 44 31.71 -13.30 20.26
N SER A 45 31.53 -14.17 19.25
CA SER A 45 31.80 -13.84 17.84
C SER A 45 30.68 -13.05 17.15
N VAL A 46 29.54 -12.82 17.80
CA VAL A 46 28.46 -11.98 17.28
C VAL A 46 28.47 -10.63 17.99
N ASN A 47 29.20 -9.68 17.43
CA ASN A 47 29.12 -8.29 17.86
C ASN A 47 27.81 -7.68 17.33
N ILE A 48 26.79 -7.65 18.21
CA ILE A 48 25.45 -7.15 17.90
C ILE A 48 25.50 -5.68 17.44
N GLU A 49 26.35 -4.83 18.04
CA GLU A 49 26.48 -3.42 17.66
C GLU A 49 27.04 -3.26 16.23
N ASN A 50 28.05 -4.06 15.88
CA ASN A 50 28.57 -4.09 14.52
C ASN A 50 27.51 -4.57 13.53
N LEU A 51 26.74 -5.61 13.87
CA LEU A 51 25.66 -6.10 13.01
C LEU A 51 24.55 -5.06 12.84
N PHE A 52 24.20 -4.31 13.88
CA PHE A 52 23.26 -3.20 13.76
C PHE A 52 23.77 -2.12 12.82
N SER A 53 25.06 -1.78 12.92
CA SER A 53 25.68 -0.77 12.05
C SER A 53 25.64 -1.20 10.59
N LEU A 54 25.95 -2.48 10.31
CA LEU A 54 25.86 -3.07 8.98
C LEU A 54 24.41 -3.14 8.47
N ALA A 55 23.47 -3.59 9.33
CA ALA A 55 22.05 -3.69 8.99
C ALA A 55 21.46 -2.33 8.60
N LYS A 56 21.72 -1.29 9.41
CA LYS A 56 21.25 0.08 9.15
C LYS A 56 21.89 0.63 7.88
N SER A 57 23.20 0.47 7.70
CA SER A 57 23.89 0.93 6.49
C SER A 57 23.34 0.27 5.22
N ALA A 58 23.08 -1.04 5.26
CA ALA A 58 22.47 -1.78 4.16
C ALA A 58 21.03 -1.32 3.90
N PHE A 59 20.25 -1.09 4.95
CA PHE A 59 18.88 -0.61 4.86
C PHE A 59 18.81 0.79 4.21
N ASP A 60 19.65 1.71 4.68
CA ASP A 60 19.73 3.08 4.17
C ASP A 60 20.21 3.13 2.71
N ALA A 61 21.05 2.15 2.30
CA ALA A 61 21.48 1.97 0.92
C ALA A 61 20.41 1.29 0.02
N GLY A 62 19.27 0.86 0.58
CA GLY A 62 18.23 0.12 -0.14
C GLY A 62 18.55 -1.36 -0.38
N ASN A 63 19.63 -1.89 0.21
CA ASN A 63 20.00 -3.31 0.16
C ASN A 63 19.20 -4.11 1.20
N PHE A 64 17.87 -4.13 1.04
CA PHE A 64 16.97 -4.68 2.05
C PHE A 64 17.16 -6.17 2.33
N GLN A 65 17.62 -6.96 1.34
CA GLN A 65 17.93 -8.37 1.58
C GLN A 65 19.11 -8.53 2.55
N GLU A 66 20.19 -7.79 2.32
CA GLU A 66 21.37 -7.80 3.20
C GLU A 66 21.02 -7.27 4.60
N ALA A 67 20.22 -6.20 4.69
CA ALA A 67 19.72 -5.70 5.97
C ALA A 67 18.92 -6.78 6.73
N CYS A 68 18.02 -7.48 6.04
CA CYS A 68 17.23 -8.58 6.61
C CYS A 68 18.13 -9.71 7.15
N ASP A 69 19.20 -10.05 6.44
CA ASP A 69 20.16 -11.08 6.84
C ASP A 69 20.92 -10.66 8.10
N TYR A 70 21.39 -9.41 8.18
CA TYR A 70 22.04 -8.90 9.40
C TYR A 70 21.08 -8.84 10.60
N TYR A 71 19.84 -8.36 10.42
CA TYR A 71 18.85 -8.37 11.50
C TYR A 71 18.51 -9.80 11.94
N THR A 72 18.46 -10.76 11.03
CA THR A 72 18.27 -12.18 11.36
C THR A 72 19.41 -12.71 12.23
N ARG A 73 20.66 -12.39 11.90
CA ARG A 73 21.82 -12.75 12.73
C ARG A 73 21.81 -12.12 14.12
N ILE A 74 21.27 -10.90 14.25
CA ILE A 74 21.06 -10.28 15.56
C ILE A 74 20.03 -11.10 16.36
N LEU A 75 18.92 -11.50 15.73
CA LEU A 75 17.88 -12.30 16.37
C LEU A 75 18.30 -13.74 16.71
N GLU A 76 19.24 -14.31 15.97
CA GLU A 76 19.87 -15.59 16.30
C GLU A 76 20.68 -15.52 17.61
N ALA A 77 21.30 -14.36 17.89
CA ALA A 77 22.03 -14.12 19.13
C ALA A 77 21.14 -13.62 20.28
N ASP A 78 20.13 -12.80 19.97
CA ASP A 78 19.17 -12.24 20.91
C ASP A 78 17.77 -12.17 20.29
N VAL A 79 16.97 -13.20 20.57
CA VAL A 79 15.59 -13.32 20.05
C VAL A 79 14.65 -12.27 20.63
N ASN A 80 15.00 -11.62 21.75
CA ASN A 80 14.18 -10.57 22.37
C ASN A 80 14.56 -9.17 21.89
N ASN A 81 15.42 -9.07 20.88
CA ASN A 81 15.84 -7.77 20.37
C ASN A 81 14.74 -7.11 19.52
N TYR A 82 13.97 -6.21 20.13
CA TYR A 82 12.84 -5.54 19.48
C TYR A 82 13.25 -4.66 18.29
N GLU A 83 14.42 -4.02 18.33
CA GLU A 83 14.95 -3.23 17.21
C GLU A 83 15.25 -4.12 15.99
N ALA A 84 15.79 -5.32 16.23
CA ALA A 84 16.07 -6.27 15.16
C ALA A 84 14.78 -6.89 14.58
N TRP A 85 13.75 -7.15 15.40
CA TRP A 85 12.44 -7.58 14.90
C TRP A 85 11.80 -6.54 13.98
N LEU A 86 11.80 -5.27 14.39
CA LEU A 86 11.27 -4.19 13.57
C LEU A 86 12.09 -4.02 12.28
N GLY A 87 13.42 -3.97 12.39
CA GLY A 87 14.32 -3.82 11.26
C GLY A 87 14.20 -4.95 10.24
N LYS A 88 14.12 -6.21 10.72
CA LYS A 88 13.90 -7.38 9.86
C LYS A 88 12.56 -7.30 9.14
N GLY A 89 11.49 -7.00 9.87
CA GLY A 89 10.15 -6.89 9.29
C GLY A 89 10.10 -5.80 8.21
N LEU A 90 10.61 -4.61 8.50
CA LEU A 90 10.67 -3.51 7.53
C LEU A 90 11.48 -3.88 6.30
N SER A 91 12.64 -4.52 6.49
CA SER A 91 13.50 -4.99 5.39
C SER A 91 12.76 -5.96 4.48
N ALA A 92 12.05 -6.94 5.06
CA ALA A 92 11.21 -7.86 4.30
C ALA A 92 10.07 -7.13 3.57
N GLY A 93 9.42 -6.18 4.24
CA GLY A 93 8.36 -5.35 3.66
C GLY A 93 8.83 -4.58 2.42
N TRP A 94 10.01 -3.96 2.47
CA TRP A 94 10.61 -3.24 1.35
C TRP A 94 11.04 -4.14 0.18
N LEU A 95 11.17 -5.45 0.39
CA LEU A 95 11.36 -6.45 -0.68
C LEU A 95 10.04 -6.85 -1.36
N SER A 96 8.92 -6.21 -1.02
CA SER A 96 7.63 -6.49 -1.64
C SER A 96 7.63 -6.15 -3.13
N SER A 97 6.98 -7.01 -3.91
CA SER A 97 6.64 -6.78 -5.31
C SER A 97 5.16 -7.08 -5.54
N ILE A 98 4.68 -6.86 -6.76
CA ILE A 98 3.29 -7.20 -7.13
C ILE A 98 3.05 -8.71 -7.00
N GLN A 99 4.05 -9.54 -7.34
CA GLN A 99 3.93 -10.99 -7.24
C GLN A 99 4.20 -11.48 -5.82
N ASN A 100 5.17 -10.89 -5.13
CA ASN A 100 5.59 -11.28 -3.79
C ASN A 100 5.26 -10.18 -2.76
N TYR A 101 4.07 -10.23 -2.18
CA TYR A 101 3.61 -9.25 -1.20
C TYR A 101 4.08 -9.63 0.20
N ARG A 102 5.02 -8.83 0.75
CA ARG A 102 5.73 -9.11 2.01
C ARG A 102 5.46 -8.07 3.10
N ILE A 103 4.60 -7.09 2.86
CA ILE A 103 4.19 -6.11 3.90
C ILE A 103 3.68 -6.77 5.19
N PRO A 104 2.98 -7.94 5.17
CA PRO A 104 2.59 -8.61 6.40
C PRO A 104 3.80 -8.99 7.29
N GLU A 105 4.98 -9.26 6.70
CA GLU A 105 6.20 -9.51 7.46
C GLU A 105 6.66 -8.24 8.22
N ALA A 106 6.42 -7.05 7.67
CA ALA A 106 6.69 -5.79 8.36
C ALA A 106 5.76 -5.60 9.56
N THR A 107 4.47 -5.86 9.38
CA THR A 107 3.50 -5.79 10.48
C THR A 107 3.82 -6.81 11.57
N GLN A 108 4.10 -8.06 11.21
CA GLN A 108 4.49 -9.07 12.19
C GLN A 108 5.79 -8.70 12.91
N GLY A 109 6.76 -8.12 12.19
CA GLY A 109 7.98 -7.57 12.79
C GLY A 109 7.70 -6.47 13.81
N LEU A 110 6.76 -5.56 13.51
CA LEU A 110 6.31 -4.53 14.47
C LEU A 110 5.62 -5.13 15.69
N LEU A 111 4.68 -6.06 15.49
CA LEU A 111 3.98 -6.72 16.59
C LEU A 111 4.96 -7.42 17.54
N LYS A 112 5.95 -8.14 16.97
CA LYS A 112 7.02 -8.76 17.75
C LYS A 112 7.93 -7.74 18.43
N ALA A 113 8.26 -6.64 17.76
CA ALA A 113 9.02 -5.57 18.38
C ALA A 113 8.28 -4.98 19.59
N ILE A 114 6.97 -4.72 19.50
CA ILE A 114 6.16 -4.21 20.61
C ILE A 114 6.11 -5.25 21.76
N GLU A 115 5.94 -6.53 21.44
CA GLU A 115 5.91 -7.62 22.42
C GLU A 115 7.24 -7.74 23.20
N CYS A 116 8.37 -7.65 22.50
CA CYS A 116 9.71 -7.78 23.08
C CYS A 116 10.27 -6.46 23.69
N SER A 117 9.59 -5.33 23.51
CA SER A 117 10.07 -4.04 24.01
C SER A 117 9.84 -3.87 25.52
N PRO A 118 10.78 -3.24 26.24
CA PRO A 118 10.54 -2.73 27.60
C PRO A 118 9.33 -1.78 27.64
N GLU A 119 8.61 -1.71 28.77
CA GLU A 119 7.37 -0.93 28.83
C GLU A 119 7.55 0.57 28.56
N ASP A 120 8.67 1.14 28.99
CA ASP A 120 9.02 2.55 28.72
C ASP A 120 9.32 2.82 27.23
N LYS A 121 9.52 1.77 26.42
CA LYS A 121 9.83 1.86 24.99
C LYS A 121 8.70 1.43 24.05
N LYS A 122 7.65 0.77 24.56
CA LYS A 122 6.57 0.26 23.70
C LYS A 122 5.87 1.34 22.89
N GLU A 123 5.53 2.47 23.51
CA GLU A 123 4.86 3.56 22.81
C GLU A 123 5.73 4.16 21.71
N GLU A 124 7.03 4.39 22.00
CA GLU A 124 8.01 4.91 21.04
C GLU A 124 8.15 3.98 19.83
N ILE A 125 8.34 2.68 20.08
CA ILE A 125 8.51 1.66 19.03
C ILE A 125 7.25 1.48 18.21
N ASN A 126 6.08 1.49 18.86
CA ASN A 126 4.80 1.40 18.18
C ASN A 126 4.60 2.59 17.23
N ALA A 127 4.72 3.82 17.73
CA ALA A 127 4.54 5.03 16.93
C ALA A 127 5.54 5.12 15.76
N ARG A 128 6.83 4.84 16.03
CA ARG A 128 7.88 4.86 15.01
C ARG A 128 7.65 3.77 13.96
N GLY A 129 7.37 2.55 14.40
CA GLY A 129 7.15 1.41 13.51
C GLY A 129 5.92 1.58 12.63
N LEU A 130 4.81 2.08 13.19
CA LEU A 130 3.61 2.42 12.44
C LEU A 130 3.91 3.45 11.35
N GLY A 131 4.60 4.54 11.67
CA GLY A 131 4.96 5.55 10.69
C GLY A 131 5.78 4.98 9.51
N LEU A 132 6.75 4.11 9.80
CA LEU A 132 7.58 3.46 8.79
C LEU A 132 6.78 2.49 7.91
N ILE A 133 5.88 1.70 8.49
CA ILE A 133 5.04 0.76 7.74
C ILE A 133 3.99 1.49 6.90
N LEU A 134 3.38 2.56 7.41
CA LEU A 134 2.45 3.39 6.64
C LEU A 134 3.14 4.04 5.43
N ASN A 135 4.38 4.49 5.58
CA ASN A 135 5.19 4.99 4.47
C ASN A 135 5.48 3.89 3.43
N LEU A 136 5.85 2.68 3.88
CA LEU A 136 6.03 1.52 3.02
C LEU A 136 4.76 1.20 2.23
N ILE A 137 3.60 1.10 2.91
CA ILE A 137 2.30 0.81 2.30
C ILE A 137 1.94 1.88 1.25
N THR A 138 2.09 3.16 1.60
CA THR A 138 1.78 4.28 0.69
C THR A 138 2.68 4.25 -0.54
N THR A 139 3.97 3.97 -0.35
CA THR A 139 4.95 3.84 -1.43
C THR A 139 4.59 2.66 -2.35
N TYR A 140 4.32 1.49 -1.77
CA TYR A 140 3.90 0.29 -2.50
C TYR A 140 2.61 0.53 -3.29
N TYR A 141 1.60 1.17 -2.68
CA TYR A 141 0.36 1.53 -3.35
C TYR A 141 0.60 2.46 -4.55
N SER A 142 1.48 3.46 -4.41
CA SER A 142 1.83 4.35 -5.52
C SER A 142 2.46 3.59 -6.70
N HIS A 143 3.33 2.61 -6.41
CA HIS A 143 3.97 1.77 -7.43
C HIS A 143 2.96 0.83 -8.08
N LEU A 144 2.07 0.22 -7.30
CA LEU A 144 0.98 -0.62 -7.81
C LEU A 144 0.09 0.15 -8.79
N LYS A 145 -0.29 1.38 -8.41
CA LYS A 145 -1.08 2.27 -9.27
C LYS A 145 -0.31 2.64 -10.53
N SER A 146 0.93 3.11 -10.40
CA SER A 146 1.76 3.48 -11.55
C SER A 146 1.96 2.31 -12.53
N TYR A 147 2.20 1.10 -12.02
CA TYR A 147 2.28 -0.11 -12.82
C TYR A 147 0.99 -0.35 -13.62
N ALA A 148 -0.17 -0.28 -12.96
CA ALA A 148 -1.46 -0.45 -13.63
C ALA A 148 -1.70 0.62 -14.71
N GLU A 149 -1.38 1.88 -14.41
CA GLU A 149 -1.55 2.97 -15.37
C GLU A 149 -0.66 2.83 -16.60
N ASN A 150 0.61 2.43 -16.40
CA ASN A 150 1.56 2.22 -17.48
C ASN A 150 1.13 1.04 -18.36
N ALA A 151 0.70 -0.07 -17.77
CA ALA A 151 0.24 -1.24 -18.52
C ALA A 151 -1.00 -0.90 -19.38
N ILE A 152 -1.95 -0.15 -18.82
CA ILE A 152 -3.16 0.27 -19.55
C ILE A 152 -2.83 1.25 -20.68
N SER A 153 -1.90 2.20 -20.45
CA SER A 153 -1.49 3.14 -21.49
C SER A 153 -0.85 2.45 -22.70
N GLN A 154 -0.08 1.38 -22.47
CA GLN A 154 0.55 0.62 -23.56
C GLN A 154 -0.48 -0.06 -24.48
N ILE A 155 -1.60 -0.54 -23.94
CA ILE A 155 -2.65 -1.21 -24.73
C ILE A 155 -3.67 -0.25 -25.35
N GLU A 156 -3.68 1.02 -24.97
CA GLU A 156 -4.56 2.03 -25.57
C GLU A 156 -4.14 2.42 -27.00
N GLN A 157 -2.95 1.99 -27.44
CA GLN A 157 -2.45 2.28 -28.79
C GLN A 157 -3.38 1.76 -29.91
N PRO A 158 -3.42 2.42 -31.08
CA PRO A 158 -4.38 2.11 -32.14
C PRO A 158 -4.22 0.72 -32.78
N LEU A 159 -2.99 0.18 -32.79
CA LEU A 159 -2.64 -1.06 -33.49
C LEU A 159 -2.71 -2.31 -32.58
N THR A 160 -3.00 -2.15 -31.29
CA THR A 160 -3.00 -3.29 -30.37
C THR A 160 -4.23 -4.17 -30.56
N HIS A 161 -4.01 -5.49 -30.65
CA HIS A 161 -5.08 -6.46 -30.92
C HIS A 161 -6.15 -6.46 -29.80
N PRO A 162 -7.47 -6.48 -30.13
CA PRO A 162 -8.54 -6.39 -29.12
C PRO A 162 -8.48 -7.45 -28.02
N GLN A 163 -8.20 -8.71 -28.37
CA GLN A 163 -8.08 -9.78 -27.37
C GLN A 163 -6.94 -9.52 -26.38
N TYR A 164 -5.79 -9.06 -26.87
CA TYR A 164 -4.65 -8.72 -26.03
C TYR A 164 -4.97 -7.58 -25.05
N LYS A 165 -5.78 -6.59 -25.48
CA LYS A 165 -6.26 -5.53 -24.57
C LYS A 165 -7.08 -6.11 -23.42
N VAL A 166 -7.98 -7.06 -23.72
CA VAL A 166 -8.82 -7.72 -22.71
C VAL A 166 -7.96 -8.53 -21.74
N ASP A 167 -7.03 -9.33 -22.25
CA ASP A 167 -6.17 -10.18 -21.44
C ASP A 167 -5.31 -9.35 -20.47
N VAL A 168 -4.70 -8.26 -20.94
CA VAL A 168 -3.91 -7.35 -20.11
C VAL A 168 -4.78 -6.64 -19.08
N ILE A 169 -5.98 -6.16 -19.44
CA ILE A 169 -6.90 -5.50 -18.48
C ILE A 169 -7.29 -6.47 -17.36
N ASN A 170 -7.57 -7.72 -17.70
CA ASN A 170 -7.93 -8.72 -16.71
C ASN A 170 -6.75 -9.04 -15.78
N GLU A 171 -5.57 -9.31 -16.33
CA GLU A 171 -4.38 -9.62 -15.53
C GLU A 171 -3.97 -8.46 -14.60
N VAL A 172 -3.95 -7.23 -15.13
CA VAL A 172 -3.63 -6.02 -14.36
C VAL A 172 -4.72 -5.73 -13.33
N GLY A 173 -5.99 -5.91 -13.72
CA GLY A 173 -7.16 -5.81 -12.86
C GLY A 173 -7.08 -6.72 -11.65
N ASP A 174 -6.88 -8.02 -11.89
CA ASP A 174 -6.82 -9.05 -10.87
C ASP A 174 -5.68 -8.78 -9.89
N ASN A 175 -4.49 -8.45 -10.40
CA ASN A 175 -3.34 -8.11 -9.56
C ASN A 175 -3.57 -6.82 -8.74
N TYR A 176 -4.12 -5.77 -9.36
CA TYR A 176 -4.40 -4.50 -8.70
C TYR A 176 -5.38 -4.69 -7.54
N TYR A 177 -6.53 -5.32 -7.79
CA TYR A 177 -7.56 -5.49 -6.78
C TYR A 177 -7.16 -6.48 -5.70
N LYS A 178 -6.45 -7.57 -6.04
CA LYS A 178 -5.85 -8.47 -5.04
C LYS A 178 -4.94 -7.71 -4.08
N ARG A 179 -4.02 -6.89 -4.59
CA ARG A 179 -3.10 -6.12 -3.74
C ARG A 179 -3.77 -4.98 -2.99
N LEU A 180 -4.79 -4.35 -3.56
CA LEU A 180 -5.57 -3.36 -2.83
C LEU A 180 -6.31 -3.98 -1.64
N ARG A 181 -6.87 -5.19 -1.79
CA ARG A 181 -7.43 -5.93 -0.65
C ARG A 181 -6.39 -6.23 0.42
N ASP A 182 -5.23 -6.74 -0.01
CA ASP A 182 -4.13 -7.05 0.91
C ASP A 182 -3.70 -5.81 1.70
N ILE A 183 -3.59 -4.65 1.04
CA ILE A 183 -3.25 -3.37 1.69
C ILE A 183 -4.32 -2.93 2.69
N VAL A 184 -5.59 -2.95 2.30
CA VAL A 184 -6.70 -2.51 3.17
C VAL A 184 -6.82 -3.41 4.39
N SER A 185 -6.68 -4.72 4.21
CA SER A 185 -6.66 -5.67 5.33
C SER A 185 -5.48 -5.43 6.27
N GLU A 186 -4.31 -5.07 5.73
CA GLU A 186 -3.13 -4.79 6.53
C GLU A 186 -3.28 -3.50 7.34
N LEU A 187 -3.81 -2.45 6.71
CA LEU A 187 -4.12 -1.20 7.41
C LEU A 187 -5.13 -1.41 8.54
N ASP A 188 -6.12 -2.28 8.37
CA ASP A 188 -7.08 -2.60 9.42
C ASP A 188 -6.38 -3.22 10.65
N VAL A 189 -5.44 -4.15 10.43
CA VAL A 189 -4.61 -4.71 11.52
C VAL A 189 -3.79 -3.62 12.21
N LEU A 190 -3.16 -2.73 11.45
CA LEU A 190 -2.39 -1.61 12.01
C LEU A 190 -3.26 -0.62 12.78
N SER A 191 -4.52 -0.44 12.39
CA SER A 191 -5.46 0.43 13.08
C SER A 191 -5.71 -0.01 14.53
N VAL A 192 -5.70 -1.32 14.79
CA VAL A 192 -5.92 -1.90 16.12
C VAL A 192 -4.77 -1.60 17.08
N VAL A 193 -3.54 -1.59 16.58
CA VAL A 193 -2.35 -1.34 17.41
C VAL A 193 -1.96 0.14 17.50
N SER A 194 -2.63 1.00 16.73
CA SER A 194 -2.36 2.44 16.77
C SER A 194 -2.76 3.12 18.07
N LEU A 195 -1.99 4.14 18.46
CA LEU A 195 -2.20 4.92 19.69
C LEU A 195 -2.92 6.23 19.38
N GLY A 196 -3.64 6.77 20.38
CA GLY A 196 -4.33 8.06 20.28
C GLY A 196 -5.31 8.12 19.09
N ASP A 197 -5.22 9.20 18.31
CA ASP A 197 -6.07 9.40 17.12
C ASP A 197 -5.64 8.56 15.90
N GLY A 198 -4.59 7.73 16.03
CA GLY A 198 -4.05 6.91 14.95
C GLY A 198 -5.07 5.95 14.34
N LYS A 199 -6.00 5.43 15.15
CA LYS A 199 -7.04 4.51 14.67
C LYS A 199 -7.98 5.21 13.70
N GLN A 200 -8.37 6.45 14.01
CA GLN A 200 -9.22 7.26 13.14
C GLN A 200 -8.47 7.68 11.87
N GLU A 201 -7.19 8.05 11.97
CA GLU A 201 -6.40 8.45 10.81
C GLU A 201 -6.18 7.29 9.83
N ILE A 202 -5.82 6.10 10.33
CA ILE A 202 -5.71 4.89 9.52
C ILE A 202 -7.08 4.51 8.93
N GLY A 203 -8.16 4.62 9.71
CA GLY A 203 -9.52 4.40 9.21
C GLY A 203 -9.90 5.34 8.05
N LYS A 204 -9.52 6.62 8.11
CA LYS A 204 -9.72 7.57 7.01
C LYS A 204 -8.92 7.18 5.77
N LEU A 205 -7.67 6.71 5.94
CA LEU A 205 -6.84 6.21 4.85
C LEU A 205 -7.48 4.99 4.18
N ILE A 206 -7.98 4.03 4.96
CA ILE A 206 -8.70 2.85 4.45
C ILE A 206 -9.91 3.29 3.61
N ILE A 207 -10.74 4.19 4.16
CA ILE A 207 -11.90 4.73 3.44
C ILE A 207 -11.48 5.35 2.09
N SER A 208 -10.42 6.17 2.09
CA SER A 208 -9.90 6.81 0.88
C SER A 208 -9.46 5.79 -0.17
N LEU A 209 -8.69 4.77 0.22
CA LEU A 209 -8.19 3.74 -0.69
C LEU A 209 -9.32 2.87 -1.25
N CYS A 210 -10.30 2.49 -0.41
CA CYS A 210 -11.49 1.77 -0.84
C CYS A 210 -12.31 2.58 -1.86
N GLN A 211 -12.51 3.87 -1.61
CA GLN A 211 -13.20 4.76 -2.54
C GLN A 211 -12.44 4.90 -3.86
N GLU A 212 -11.12 5.07 -3.81
CA GLU A 212 -10.29 5.14 -5.01
C GLU A 212 -10.40 3.85 -5.83
N GLY A 213 -10.34 2.68 -5.18
CA GLY A 213 -10.54 1.37 -5.81
C GLY A 213 -11.90 1.22 -6.48
N ILE A 214 -12.99 1.55 -5.78
CA ILE A 214 -14.36 1.50 -6.32
C ILE A 214 -14.51 2.42 -7.55
N ASN A 215 -13.87 3.59 -7.51
CA ASN A 215 -13.98 4.62 -8.54
C ASN A 215 -12.88 4.55 -9.60
N TYR A 216 -12.06 3.51 -9.60
CA TYR A 216 -10.90 3.48 -10.47
C TYR A 216 -11.32 3.34 -11.94
N SER A 217 -11.32 4.44 -12.68
CA SER A 217 -11.94 4.51 -14.01
C SER A 217 -11.25 3.64 -15.07
N LYS A 218 -9.97 3.34 -14.85
CA LYS A 218 -9.13 2.58 -15.78
C LYS A 218 -9.33 1.06 -15.65
N LEU A 219 -9.68 0.57 -14.46
CA LEU A 219 -9.94 -0.85 -14.19
C LEU A 219 -11.31 -0.98 -13.53
N LYS A 220 -12.28 -1.58 -14.21
CA LYS A 220 -13.60 -1.76 -13.61
C LYS A 220 -13.54 -2.86 -12.53
N PRO A 221 -13.88 -2.55 -11.27
CA PRO A 221 -13.95 -3.57 -10.23
C PRO A 221 -15.11 -4.53 -10.51
N MET A 222 -14.91 -5.80 -10.15
CA MET A 222 -15.99 -6.78 -10.12
C MET A 222 -16.93 -6.50 -8.92
N GLU A 223 -18.17 -7.01 -8.98
CA GLU A 223 -19.18 -6.75 -7.94
C GLU A 223 -18.74 -7.20 -6.54
N ASN A 224 -18.01 -8.31 -6.44
CA ASN A 224 -17.42 -8.79 -5.20
C ASN A 224 -16.36 -7.82 -4.63
N GLU A 225 -15.56 -7.16 -5.48
CA GLU A 225 -14.62 -6.11 -5.07
C GLU A 225 -15.36 -4.90 -4.50
N ILE A 226 -16.40 -4.45 -5.20
CA ILE A 226 -17.22 -3.32 -4.75
C ILE A 226 -17.86 -3.63 -3.40
N SER A 227 -18.43 -4.82 -3.25
CA SER A 227 -19.04 -5.28 -2.01
C SER A 227 -18.02 -5.31 -0.86
N TYR A 228 -16.84 -5.87 -1.11
CA TYR A 228 -15.76 -5.96 -0.13
C TYR A 228 -15.32 -4.56 0.35
N PHE A 229 -15.02 -3.64 -0.56
CA PHE A 229 -14.57 -2.29 -0.18
C PHE A 229 -15.67 -1.46 0.49
N LYS A 230 -16.94 -1.63 0.09
CA LYS A 230 -18.07 -0.96 0.77
C LYS A 230 -18.23 -1.42 2.21
N GLN A 231 -17.96 -2.70 2.48
CA GLN A 231 -18.00 -3.21 3.85
C GLN A 231 -16.95 -2.51 4.73
N PHE A 232 -15.68 -2.47 4.29
CA PHE A 232 -14.61 -1.74 5.00
C PHE A 232 -14.96 -0.27 5.22
N ILE A 233 -15.48 0.42 4.19
CA ILE A 233 -15.92 1.81 4.34
C ILE A 233 -16.97 1.93 5.46
N ASN A 234 -18.00 1.10 5.44
CA ASN A 234 -19.08 1.18 6.43
C ASN A 234 -18.58 0.91 7.85
N ASP A 235 -17.71 -0.08 8.01
CA ASP A 235 -17.15 -0.46 9.31
C ASP A 235 -16.32 0.69 9.89
N HIS A 236 -15.38 1.26 9.11
CA HIS A 236 -14.55 2.37 9.59
C HIS A 236 -15.32 3.69 9.74
N VAL A 237 -16.30 3.98 8.88
CA VAL A 237 -17.17 5.16 9.06
C VAL A 237 -17.95 5.05 10.37
N THR A 238 -18.46 3.85 10.68
CA THR A 238 -19.18 3.60 11.93
C THR A 238 -18.27 3.78 13.15
N GLU A 239 -17.07 3.23 13.11
CA GLU A 239 -16.07 3.38 14.17
C GLU A 239 -15.66 4.85 14.38
N ILE A 240 -15.38 5.59 13.31
CA ILE A 240 -15.02 7.01 13.40
C ILE A 240 -16.19 7.83 13.96
N LYS A 241 -17.43 7.55 13.56
CA LYS A 241 -18.61 8.25 14.09
C LYS A 241 -18.86 8.00 15.57
N LYS A 242 -18.50 6.82 16.09
CA LYS A 242 -18.56 6.54 17.54
C LYS A 242 -17.62 7.47 18.31
N ALA A 243 -16.42 7.72 17.78
CA ALA A 243 -15.44 8.62 18.40
C ALA A 243 -15.72 10.11 18.13
N ASN A 244 -16.23 10.42 16.94
CA ASN A 244 -16.55 11.78 16.50
C ASN A 244 -17.91 11.81 15.76
N PRO A 245 -19.02 12.09 16.46
CA PRO A 245 -20.35 12.13 15.86
C PRO A 245 -20.53 13.19 14.76
N SER A 246 -19.67 14.21 14.73
CA SER A 246 -19.68 15.25 13.69
C SER A 246 -19.00 14.80 12.38
N TYR A 247 -18.35 13.64 12.37
CA TYR A 247 -17.68 13.12 11.18
C TYR A 247 -18.68 12.85 10.06
N GLU A 248 -18.55 13.62 8.98
CA GLU A 248 -19.36 13.48 7.77
C GLU A 248 -18.58 12.71 6.71
N TYR A 249 -18.98 11.45 6.48
CA TYR A 249 -18.51 10.66 5.35
C TYR A 249 -19.13 11.18 4.05
N LYS A 250 -18.28 11.55 3.09
CA LYS A 250 -18.69 11.91 1.73
C LYS A 250 -18.24 10.81 0.78
N GLU A 251 -19.20 10.13 0.17
CA GLU A 251 -18.93 9.19 -0.90
C GLU A 251 -18.30 9.97 -2.07
N VAL A 252 -17.03 9.70 -2.34
CA VAL A 252 -16.41 10.14 -3.59
C VAL A 252 -17.10 9.34 -4.67
N LYS A 253 -17.93 9.99 -5.49
CA LYS A 253 -18.51 9.35 -6.68
C LYS A 253 -17.46 9.41 -7.79
N PRO A 254 -17.43 8.42 -8.71
CA PRO A 254 -16.52 8.47 -9.83
C PRO A 254 -16.76 9.79 -10.54
N ASP A 255 -15.68 10.47 -10.90
CA ASP A 255 -15.76 11.76 -11.56
C ASP A 255 -16.67 11.59 -12.75
N SER A 256 -17.87 12.12 -12.57
CA SER A 256 -19.02 11.71 -13.34
C SER A 256 -18.91 12.48 -14.63
N ASN A 257 -18.09 11.96 -15.52
CA ASN A 257 -17.77 12.64 -16.74
C ASN A 257 -19.08 12.86 -17.47
N CYS A 258 -19.44 14.12 -17.68
CA CYS A 258 -20.39 14.46 -18.70
C CYS A 258 -19.70 14.18 -20.04
N PHE A 259 -19.55 12.90 -20.41
CA PHE A 259 -18.87 12.41 -21.62
C PHE A 259 -19.10 13.30 -22.84
N ILE A 260 -20.36 13.61 -23.15
CA ILE A 260 -20.74 14.45 -24.29
C ILE A 260 -20.29 15.91 -24.07
N ALA A 261 -20.49 16.48 -22.88
CA ALA A 261 -20.07 17.84 -22.57
C ALA A 261 -18.55 18.00 -22.58
N THR A 262 -17.80 17.07 -21.98
CA THR A 262 -16.34 17.05 -22.00
C THR A 262 -15.82 16.92 -23.43
N ALA A 263 -16.36 16.00 -24.23
CA ALA A 263 -15.99 15.85 -25.65
C ALA A 263 -16.32 17.08 -26.50
N THR A 264 -17.38 17.81 -26.13
CA THR A 264 -17.81 19.02 -26.83
C THR A 264 -16.99 20.24 -26.46
N MET A 265 -16.66 20.40 -25.17
CA MET A 265 -15.94 21.56 -24.65
C MET A 265 -14.41 21.38 -24.68
N GLY A 266 -13.93 20.15 -24.90
CA GLY A 266 -12.50 19.81 -24.96
C GLY A 266 -11.77 19.88 -23.62
N ASN A 267 -12.46 20.18 -22.52
CA ASN A 267 -11.87 20.32 -21.19
C ASN A 267 -12.88 19.90 -20.11
N ALA A 268 -12.50 18.96 -19.24
CA ALA A 268 -13.34 18.47 -18.14
C ALA A 268 -13.63 19.55 -17.08
N ASN A 269 -12.74 20.54 -16.94
CA ASN A 269 -12.87 21.65 -15.99
C ASN A 269 -13.54 22.89 -16.62
N HIS A 270 -14.07 22.78 -17.84
CA HIS A 270 -14.76 23.91 -18.47
C HIS A 270 -15.99 24.32 -17.62
N PRO A 271 -16.28 25.61 -17.39
CA PRO A 271 -17.39 26.06 -16.53
C PRO A 271 -18.76 25.45 -16.86
N ILE A 272 -19.05 25.26 -18.15
CA ILE A 272 -20.28 24.59 -18.61
C ILE A 272 -20.32 23.10 -18.21
N VAL A 273 -19.19 22.40 -18.27
CA VAL A 273 -19.10 20.99 -17.86
C VAL A 273 -19.33 20.88 -16.36
N VAL A 274 -18.71 21.76 -15.56
CA VAL A 274 -18.92 21.85 -14.11
C VAL A 274 -20.39 22.13 -13.79
N LEU A 275 -21.02 23.11 -14.45
CA LEU A 275 -22.44 23.42 -14.28
C LEU A 275 -23.35 22.22 -14.60
N LEU A 276 -23.07 21.47 -15.67
CA LEU A 276 -23.88 20.30 -16.05
C LEU A 276 -23.66 19.12 -15.08
N ARG A 277 -22.46 18.98 -14.51
CA ARG A 277 -22.19 18.03 -13.42
C ARG A 277 -23.00 18.38 -12.18
N GLU A 278 -22.98 19.65 -11.76
CA GLU A 278 -23.79 20.15 -10.65
C GLU A 278 -25.30 19.94 -10.88
N PHE A 279 -25.78 20.24 -12.09
CA PHE A 279 -27.18 19.98 -12.44
C PHE A 279 -27.55 18.50 -12.35
N ARG A 280 -26.65 17.60 -12.75
CA ARG A 280 -26.87 16.17 -12.58
C ARG A 280 -26.96 15.80 -11.11
N ASP A 281 -26.00 16.25 -10.31
CA ASP A 281 -25.84 15.81 -8.93
C ASP A 281 -26.91 16.40 -8.02
N SER A 282 -27.19 17.68 -8.14
CA SER A 282 -28.10 18.41 -7.27
C SER A 282 -29.56 18.35 -7.74
N TRP A 283 -29.83 18.13 -9.03
CA TRP A 283 -31.20 18.16 -9.55
C TRP A 283 -31.69 16.84 -10.15
N LEU A 284 -30.89 16.20 -11.02
CA LEU A 284 -31.31 14.95 -11.69
C LEU A 284 -31.32 13.75 -10.73
N LEU A 285 -30.32 13.60 -9.85
CA LEU A 285 -30.22 12.45 -8.95
C LEU A 285 -31.37 12.38 -7.93
N GLU A 286 -31.89 13.53 -7.49
CA GLU A 286 -33.02 13.58 -6.55
C GLU A 286 -34.31 13.01 -7.16
N ARG A 287 -34.46 13.04 -8.48
CA ARG A 287 -35.71 12.72 -9.19
C ARG A 287 -35.66 11.33 -9.82
N LYS A 288 -36.76 10.58 -9.71
CA LYS A 288 -36.88 9.22 -10.31
C LYS A 288 -36.58 9.23 -11.82
N HIS A 289 -37.13 10.18 -12.55
CA HIS A 289 -36.87 10.33 -13.99
C HIS A 289 -35.44 10.77 -14.32
N GLY A 290 -34.83 11.59 -13.45
CA GLY A 290 -33.44 12.00 -13.63
C GLY A 290 -32.48 10.82 -13.46
N ARG A 291 -32.71 9.94 -12.48
CA ARG A 291 -31.94 8.68 -12.34
C ARG A 291 -32.06 7.76 -13.57
N MET A 292 -33.26 7.63 -14.15
CA MET A 292 -33.47 6.86 -15.36
C MET A 292 -32.72 7.46 -16.57
N PHE A 293 -32.77 8.79 -16.72
CA PHE A 293 -32.02 9.51 -17.73
C PHE A 293 -30.51 9.31 -17.56
N ILE A 294 -29.99 9.45 -16.34
CA ILE A 294 -28.57 9.23 -16.05
C ILE A 294 -28.16 7.81 -16.44
N LYS A 295 -28.96 6.78 -16.10
CA LYS A 295 -28.65 5.39 -16.48
C LYS A 295 -28.56 5.21 -17.99
N PHE A 296 -29.49 5.80 -18.75
CA PHE A 296 -29.43 5.82 -20.21
C PHE A 296 -28.20 6.57 -20.74
N TYR A 297 -27.93 7.75 -20.18
CA TYR A 297 -26.80 8.59 -20.54
C TYR A 297 -25.45 7.89 -20.29
N TYR A 298 -25.28 7.18 -19.19
CA TYR A 298 -24.04 6.43 -18.93
C TYR A 298 -23.89 5.19 -19.80
N LYS A 299 -25.02 4.59 -20.23
CA LYS A 299 -25.01 3.45 -21.15
C LYS A 299 -24.57 3.84 -22.56
N HIS A 300 -24.98 5.03 -23.05
CA HIS A 300 -24.78 5.42 -24.46
C HIS A 300 -23.82 6.62 -24.65
N GLY A 301 -23.65 7.45 -23.63
CA GLY A 301 -22.86 8.67 -23.65
C GLY A 301 -21.38 8.49 -24.00
N PRO A 302 -20.66 7.47 -23.50
CA PRO A 302 -19.26 7.25 -23.86
C PRO A 302 -19.03 7.03 -25.36
N TYR A 303 -19.89 6.25 -26.01
CA TYR A 303 -19.80 5.99 -27.45
C TYR A 303 -20.05 7.26 -28.28
N LEU A 304 -21.08 8.04 -27.93
CA LEU A 304 -21.36 9.32 -28.58
C LEU A 304 -20.23 10.33 -28.39
N ALA A 305 -19.66 10.39 -27.19
CA ALA A 305 -18.53 11.26 -26.88
C ALA A 305 -17.28 10.92 -27.72
N MET A 306 -17.00 9.63 -27.93
CA MET A 306 -15.90 9.18 -28.79
C MET A 306 -16.07 9.68 -30.23
N ILE A 307 -17.29 9.63 -30.77
CA ILE A 307 -17.60 10.12 -32.12
C ILE A 307 -17.46 11.65 -32.19
N ILE A 308 -17.99 12.37 -31.21
CA ILE A 308 -17.92 13.84 -31.16
C ILE A 308 -16.47 14.32 -31.09
N ASN A 309 -15.64 13.67 -30.29
CA ASN A 309 -14.24 14.07 -30.10
C ASN A 309 -13.39 13.88 -31.37
N LYS A 310 -13.82 13.02 -32.29
CA LYS A 310 -13.11 12.77 -33.55
C LYS A 310 -13.23 13.93 -34.55
N TYR A 311 -14.28 14.76 -34.47
CA TYR A 311 -14.57 15.77 -35.48
C TYR A 311 -15.00 17.12 -34.90
N GLN A 312 -14.26 18.19 -35.21
CA GLN A 312 -14.54 19.55 -34.71
C GLN A 312 -15.94 20.07 -35.08
N TYR A 313 -16.49 19.68 -36.24
CA TYR A 313 -17.83 20.09 -36.63
C TYR A 313 -18.91 19.42 -35.76
N LEU A 314 -18.71 18.16 -35.32
CA LEU A 314 -19.63 17.48 -34.41
C LEU A 314 -19.59 18.10 -33.01
N GLN A 315 -18.44 18.61 -32.57
CA GLN A 315 -18.36 19.41 -31.35
C GLN A 315 -19.24 20.66 -31.45
N ARG A 316 -19.19 21.40 -32.57
CA ARG A 316 -20.05 22.58 -32.79
C ARG A 316 -21.53 22.22 -32.80
N ILE A 317 -21.91 21.13 -33.47
CA ILE A 317 -23.30 20.66 -33.52
C ILE A 317 -23.75 20.24 -32.12
N SER A 318 -22.96 19.42 -31.43
CA SER A 318 -23.21 19.01 -30.06
C SER A 318 -23.37 20.21 -29.13
N TYR A 319 -22.54 21.24 -29.31
CA TYR A 319 -22.64 22.47 -28.51
C TYR A 319 -23.99 23.15 -28.70
N GLN A 320 -24.44 23.34 -29.94
CA GLN A 320 -25.69 24.05 -30.24
C GLN A 320 -26.94 23.25 -29.86
N VAL A 321 -26.93 21.93 -30.09
CA VAL A 321 -28.13 21.09 -29.97
C VAL A 321 -28.27 20.48 -28.57
N ILE A 322 -27.16 20.11 -27.93
CA ILE A 322 -27.18 19.38 -26.65
C ILE A 322 -26.72 20.31 -25.52
N ILE A 323 -25.49 20.82 -25.61
CA ILE A 323 -24.84 21.48 -24.46
C ILE A 323 -25.48 22.83 -24.12
N ARG A 324 -25.69 23.70 -25.11
CA ARG A 324 -26.24 25.05 -24.89
C ARG A 324 -27.67 25.02 -24.33
N PRO A 325 -28.61 24.21 -24.85
CA PRO A 325 -29.94 24.08 -24.25
C PRO A 325 -29.90 23.48 -22.85
N SER A 326 -29.12 22.41 -22.63
CA SER A 326 -28.97 21.79 -21.31
C SER A 326 -28.35 22.75 -20.29
N ALA A 327 -27.35 23.55 -20.68
CA ALA A 327 -26.72 24.53 -19.79
C ALA A 327 -27.67 25.68 -19.43
N TYR A 328 -28.52 26.12 -20.38
CA TYR A 328 -29.56 27.10 -20.10
C TYR A 328 -30.60 26.54 -19.12
N LEU A 329 -31.07 25.31 -19.35
CA LEU A 329 -31.99 24.62 -18.46
C LEU A 329 -31.40 24.44 -17.06
N ALA A 330 -30.14 24.02 -16.96
CA ALA A 330 -29.42 23.89 -15.70
C ALA A 330 -29.39 25.21 -14.91
N LYS A 331 -29.04 26.33 -15.56
CA LYS A 331 -29.05 27.65 -14.92
C LYS A 331 -30.43 28.06 -14.41
N LEU A 332 -31.50 27.72 -15.13
CA LEU A 332 -32.85 28.04 -14.70
C LEU A 332 -33.30 27.22 -13.49
N LEU A 333 -32.91 25.93 -13.45
CA LEU A 333 -33.37 25.00 -12.44
C LEU A 333 -32.53 25.00 -11.16
N LEU A 334 -31.25 25.37 -11.23
CA LEU A 334 -30.36 25.51 -10.08
C LEU A 334 -30.47 26.89 -9.39
N ARG A 335 -31.09 27.89 -10.03
CA ARG A 335 -31.33 29.23 -9.45
C ARG A 335 -32.64 29.34 -8.66
N LYS A 336 -33.27 28.21 -8.33
CA LYS A 336 -34.52 28.16 -7.56
C LYS A 336 -34.28 27.76 -6.12
#